data_AF-A0A6P5EUN1-F1
#
_entry.id   AF-A0A6P5EUN1-F1
#
_cell.length_a   1.000
_cell.length_b   1.000
_cell.length_c   1.000
_cell.angle_alpha   90.00
_cell.angle_beta   90.00
_cell.angle_gamma   90.00
#
_symmetry.space_group_name_H-M   'P 1'
#
loop_
_entity.id
_entity.type
_entity.pdbx_description
1 polymer ?
#
loop_
_entity_poly.entity_id
_entity_poly.type
_entity_poly.pdbx_seq_one_letter_code
_entity_poly.pdbx_strand_id
1 'polypeptide(L)'
;MDLSGLSFQKFVDFALDHTRLRTTLTPHLPSQKFKSIKAKDGNKAVLTALSFQSPKIRLLRSLAIADDNAMRVLDFGVFPEPEYDLPIFCANFFATASRSIVVLDLNPLYDVTVQRDYKEKYFKKLMPLGQKYAELFPWGGKITSESMKFFSPIVIWTTFSTSRDKHDDLYSAFVDYYKAWLELMDEAVEEKDVPQILHNREAQHKYLTWRAEKDPGYPLLKKLVGESLAKDLVRNFLFEGVDTLGTNTFLDYFPEYRCEDGGVNQKRSMIGKSYETRPWDAKGEFTGG
;
A
#
# COMPACT_ATOMS: atom_id res chain seq x y z
N MET A 1 -18.84 16.78 -7.76
CA MET A 1 -19.26 15.66 -8.63
C MET A 1 -20.00 14.64 -7.79
N ASP A 2 -21.01 13.98 -8.36
CA ASP A 2 -21.63 12.80 -7.74
C ASP A 2 -20.67 11.59 -7.79
N LEU A 3 -20.45 10.93 -6.65
CA LEU A 3 -19.54 9.78 -6.51
C LEU A 3 -20.24 8.43 -6.73
N SER A 4 -21.56 8.42 -6.99
CA SER A 4 -22.34 7.20 -7.22
C SER A 4 -21.77 6.29 -8.33
N GLY A 5 -21.17 6.89 -9.38
CA GLY A 5 -20.54 6.18 -10.49
C GLY A 5 -19.06 5.82 -10.32
N LEU A 6 -18.42 6.22 -9.22
CA LEU A 6 -16.98 6.02 -8.97
C LEU A 6 -16.78 4.94 -7.89
N SER A 7 -17.04 3.70 -8.25
CA SER A 7 -16.86 2.55 -7.36
C SER A 7 -15.45 1.98 -7.48
N PHE A 8 -14.76 1.84 -6.35
CA PHE A 8 -13.51 1.08 -6.27
C PHE A 8 -13.72 -0.43 -6.20
N GLN A 9 -14.96 -0.92 -6.06
CA GLN A 9 -15.24 -2.35 -6.02
C GLN A 9 -14.76 -3.07 -7.30
N LYS A 10 -14.91 -2.43 -8.47
CA LYS A 10 -14.43 -2.98 -9.75
C LYS A 10 -12.92 -3.26 -9.77
N PHE A 11 -12.13 -2.54 -8.98
CA PHE A 11 -10.68 -2.74 -8.85
C PHE A 11 -10.39 -4.01 -8.05
N VAL A 12 -11.11 -4.19 -6.94
CA VAL A 12 -11.03 -5.37 -6.08
C VAL A 12 -11.47 -6.61 -6.84
N ASP A 13 -12.61 -6.56 -7.53
CA ASP A 13 -13.15 -7.68 -8.29
C ASP A 13 -12.17 -8.13 -9.38
N PHE A 14 -11.65 -7.17 -10.16
CA PHE A 14 -10.62 -7.45 -11.16
C PHE A 14 -9.40 -8.16 -10.57
N ALA A 15 -8.88 -7.65 -9.45
CA ALA A 15 -7.70 -8.21 -8.80
C ALA A 15 -7.94 -9.64 -8.28
N LEU A 16 -9.08 -9.87 -7.63
CA LEU A 16 -9.44 -11.20 -7.13
C LEU A 16 -9.62 -12.20 -8.28
N ASP A 17 -10.31 -11.81 -9.34
CA ASP A 17 -10.55 -12.69 -10.49
C ASP A 17 -9.24 -13.04 -11.21
N HIS A 18 -8.37 -12.06 -11.46
CA HIS A 18 -7.09 -12.31 -12.13
C HIS A 18 -6.11 -13.10 -11.26
N THR A 19 -6.19 -12.97 -9.94
CA THR A 19 -5.40 -13.81 -9.03
C THR A 19 -5.88 -15.26 -9.07
N ARG A 20 -7.21 -15.48 -9.08
CA ARG A 20 -7.80 -16.82 -9.15
C ARG A 20 -7.46 -17.58 -10.43
N LEU A 21 -7.14 -16.87 -11.52
CA LEU A 21 -6.66 -17.48 -12.76
C LEU A 21 -5.24 -18.07 -12.63
N ARG A 22 -4.44 -17.61 -11.65
CA ARG A 22 -3.04 -18.01 -11.46
C ARG A 22 -2.81 -18.87 -10.21
N THR A 23 -3.65 -18.71 -9.18
CA THR A 23 -3.52 -19.45 -7.92
C THR A 23 -4.86 -19.56 -7.17
N THR A 24 -4.95 -20.51 -6.24
CA THR A 24 -6.14 -20.68 -5.38
C THR A 24 -6.12 -19.68 -4.23
N LEU A 25 -7.11 -18.77 -4.21
CA LEU A 25 -7.35 -17.89 -3.07
C LEU A 25 -8.21 -18.59 -2.01
N THR A 26 -7.70 -18.69 -0.79
CA THR A 26 -8.45 -19.16 0.38
C THR A 26 -8.73 -17.98 1.32
N PRO A 27 -9.90 -17.90 1.97
CA PRO A 27 -10.18 -16.81 2.91
C PRO A 27 -9.19 -16.81 4.09
N HIS A 28 -8.63 -15.63 4.43
CA HIS A 28 -7.74 -15.50 5.58
C HIS A 28 -8.56 -15.44 6.89
N LEU A 29 -8.57 -16.54 7.66
CA LEU A 29 -9.44 -16.71 8.83
C LEU A 29 -9.28 -15.63 9.92
N PRO A 30 -8.05 -15.24 10.35
CA PRO A 30 -7.86 -14.24 11.40
C PRO A 30 -8.54 -12.90 11.10
N SER A 31 -8.62 -12.55 9.81
CA SER A 31 -9.14 -11.27 9.32
C SER A 31 -10.65 -11.30 9.03
N GLN A 32 -11.32 -12.45 9.09
CA GLN A 32 -12.75 -12.54 8.77
C GLN A 32 -13.65 -11.79 9.76
N LYS A 33 -13.19 -11.55 10.99
CA LYS A 33 -13.91 -10.76 11.99
C LYS A 33 -14.24 -9.33 11.51
N PHE A 34 -13.54 -8.85 10.48
CA PHE A 34 -13.70 -7.51 9.92
C PHE A 34 -14.61 -7.43 8.68
N LYS A 35 -15.15 -8.54 8.16
CA LYS A 35 -15.90 -8.58 6.88
C LYS A 35 -16.98 -7.49 6.72
N SER A 36 -17.66 -7.14 7.81
CA SER A 36 -18.63 -6.06 7.84
C SER A 36 -18.42 -5.21 9.08
N ILE A 37 -17.90 -4.00 8.90
CA ILE A 37 -17.66 -3.06 9.98
C ILE A 37 -18.75 -1.98 9.94
N LYS A 38 -19.52 -1.86 11.03
CA LYS A 38 -20.45 -0.75 11.18
C LYS A 38 -19.68 0.50 11.56
N ALA A 39 -19.92 1.61 10.86
CA ALA A 39 -19.44 2.90 11.31
C ALA A 39 -20.08 3.27 12.66
N LYS A 40 -19.43 4.18 13.39
CA LYS A 40 -19.94 4.71 14.65
C LYS A 40 -21.27 5.44 14.44
N ASP A 41 -22.14 5.41 15.44
CA ASP A 41 -23.46 6.04 15.42
C ASP A 41 -23.45 7.46 14.81
N GLY A 42 -24.38 7.71 13.89
CA GLY A 42 -24.49 8.96 13.14
C GLY A 42 -23.64 9.04 11.87
N ASN A 43 -22.74 8.08 11.64
CA ASN A 43 -21.96 7.97 10.41
C ASN A 43 -22.58 6.94 9.45
N LYS A 44 -22.79 7.33 8.19
CA LYS A 44 -23.40 6.48 7.16
C LYS A 44 -22.39 5.72 6.31
N ALA A 45 -21.10 5.87 6.59
CA ALA A 45 -20.06 5.15 5.86
C ALA A 45 -20.20 3.63 6.02
N VAL A 46 -20.13 2.94 4.89
CA VAL A 46 -20.04 1.48 4.81
C VAL A 46 -18.58 1.10 4.59
N LEU A 47 -18.07 0.21 5.44
CA LEU A 47 -16.72 -0.34 5.34
C LEU A 47 -16.82 -1.83 4.99
N THR A 48 -16.23 -2.19 3.85
CA THR A 48 -16.17 -3.57 3.36
C THR A 48 -14.74 -4.04 3.36
N ALA A 49 -14.48 -5.13 4.09
CA ALA A 49 -13.15 -5.71 4.23
C ALA A 49 -13.13 -7.14 3.70
N LEU A 50 -12.19 -7.44 2.81
CA LEU A 50 -11.95 -8.77 2.27
C LEU A 50 -10.49 -9.16 2.51
N SER A 51 -10.25 -10.44 2.78
CA SER A 51 -8.91 -10.96 3.02
C SER A 51 -8.79 -12.41 2.58
N PHE A 52 -7.69 -12.71 1.90
CA PHE A 52 -7.37 -13.99 1.32
C PHE A 52 -5.88 -14.29 1.46
N GLN A 53 -5.52 -15.56 1.34
CA GLN A 53 -4.16 -16.07 1.29
C GLN A 53 -4.04 -17.10 0.15
N SER A 54 -2.81 -17.38 -0.28
CA SER A 54 -2.45 -18.32 -1.35
C SER A 54 -1.00 -18.78 -1.12
N PRO A 55 -0.51 -19.87 -1.75
CA PRO A 55 0.84 -20.40 -1.48
C PRO A 55 2.01 -19.41 -1.56
N LYS A 56 1.96 -18.38 -2.42
CA LYS A 56 2.97 -17.30 -2.49
C LYS A 56 2.55 -15.99 -1.82
N ILE A 57 1.31 -15.93 -1.33
CA ILE A 57 0.67 -14.72 -0.81
C ILE A 57 0.24 -14.97 0.63
N ARG A 58 1.00 -14.41 1.56
CA ARG A 58 0.66 -14.41 2.98
C ARG A 58 -0.68 -13.73 3.23
N LEU A 59 -0.88 -12.55 2.64
CA LEU A 59 -2.12 -11.80 2.80
C LEU A 59 -2.42 -10.88 1.61
N LEU A 60 -3.51 -11.16 0.91
CA LEU A 60 -4.19 -10.23 0.01
C LEU A 60 -5.38 -9.64 0.76
N ARG A 61 -5.42 -8.32 0.94
CA ARG A 61 -6.52 -7.66 1.65
C ARG A 61 -6.99 -6.37 0.97
N SER A 62 -8.28 -6.11 1.08
CA SER A 62 -8.90 -4.87 0.63
C SER A 62 -9.79 -4.29 1.73
N LEU A 63 -9.63 -3.00 2.02
CA LEU A 63 -10.60 -2.19 2.75
C LEU A 63 -11.19 -1.15 1.78
N ALA A 64 -12.47 -1.29 1.47
CA ALA A 64 -13.22 -0.30 0.73
C ALA A 64 -14.11 0.49 1.68
N ILE A 65 -14.13 1.82 1.56
CA ILE A 65 -14.98 2.70 2.35
C ILE A 65 -15.82 3.55 1.41
N ALA A 66 -17.13 3.53 1.64
CA ALA A 66 -18.11 4.26 0.86
C ALA A 66 -19.03 5.05 1.81
N ASP A 67 -19.00 6.37 1.71
CA ASP A 67 -20.02 7.24 2.32
C ASP A 67 -21.06 7.66 1.27
N ASP A 68 -22.26 8.05 1.70
CA ASP A 68 -23.46 8.27 0.88
C ASP A 68 -23.27 9.27 -0.27
N ASN A 69 -22.20 10.08 -0.29
CA ASN A 69 -21.65 10.79 -1.46
C ASN A 69 -20.41 11.65 -1.18
N ALA A 70 -19.86 11.63 0.05
CA ALA A 70 -18.75 12.52 0.42
C ALA A 70 -17.37 11.97 0.07
N MET A 71 -17.20 10.64 0.14
CA MET A 71 -15.89 10.02 0.17
C MET A 71 -15.90 8.57 -0.31
N ARG A 72 -14.86 8.21 -1.07
CA ARG A 72 -14.51 6.83 -1.44
C ARG A 72 -13.07 6.56 -1.03
N VAL A 73 -12.82 5.39 -0.45
CA VAL A 73 -11.47 4.93 -0.11
C VAL A 73 -11.28 3.51 -0.60
N LEU A 74 -10.10 3.23 -1.15
CA LEU A 74 -9.58 1.89 -1.35
C LEU A 74 -8.22 1.80 -0.67
N ASP A 75 -8.06 0.85 0.24
CA ASP A 75 -6.77 0.35 0.67
C ASP A 75 -6.67 -1.12 0.24
N PHE A 76 -5.88 -1.38 -0.79
CA PHE A 76 -5.66 -2.72 -1.34
C PHE A 76 -4.17 -3.05 -1.30
N GLY A 77 -3.84 -4.27 -0.90
CA GLY A 77 -2.47 -4.66 -0.68
C GLY A 77 -2.28 -6.16 -0.75
N VAL A 78 -1.12 -6.56 -1.26
CA VAL A 78 -0.73 -7.97 -1.38
C VAL A 78 0.64 -8.15 -0.77
N PHE A 79 0.69 -8.90 0.32
CA PHE A 79 1.90 -9.22 1.06
C PHE A 79 2.33 -10.65 0.70
N PRO A 80 3.54 -10.83 0.16
CA PRO A 80 4.05 -12.17 -0.17
C PRO A 80 4.42 -12.95 1.09
N GLU A 81 4.51 -14.27 0.95
CA GLU A 81 5.19 -15.10 1.96
C GLU A 81 6.70 -14.76 1.99
N PRO A 82 7.38 -14.83 3.14
CA PRO A 82 8.81 -14.47 3.25
C PRO A 82 9.75 -15.27 2.36
N GLU A 83 9.36 -16.46 1.92
CA GLU A 83 10.10 -17.28 0.96
C GLU A 83 10.12 -16.66 -0.46
N TYR A 84 9.28 -15.67 -0.74
CA TYR A 84 9.25 -14.95 -2.01
C TYR A 84 9.53 -13.47 -1.76
N ASP A 85 10.68 -12.98 -2.22
CA ASP A 85 11.11 -11.58 -2.05
C ASP A 85 10.38 -10.60 -2.98
N LEU A 86 9.13 -10.90 -3.35
CA LEU A 86 8.29 -10.06 -4.19
C LEU A 86 8.10 -8.66 -3.60
N PRO A 87 7.99 -7.62 -4.45
CA PRO A 87 7.46 -6.33 -4.01
C PRO A 87 6.06 -6.48 -3.42
N ILE A 88 5.72 -5.62 -2.47
CA ILE A 88 4.38 -5.51 -1.89
C ILE A 88 3.52 -4.70 -2.85
N PHE A 89 2.48 -5.30 -3.44
CA PHE A 89 1.52 -4.53 -4.22
C PHE A 89 0.75 -3.59 -3.28
N CYS A 90 0.63 -2.31 -3.63
CA CYS A 90 -0.01 -1.29 -2.80
C CYS A 90 -0.86 -0.35 -3.65
N ALA A 91 -2.15 -0.26 -3.34
CA ALA A 91 -3.07 0.71 -3.91
C ALA A 91 -3.86 1.40 -2.79
N ASN A 92 -3.51 2.67 -2.53
CA ASN A 92 -4.15 3.53 -1.55
C ASN A 92 -4.80 4.73 -2.26
N PHE A 93 -6.11 4.64 -2.48
CA PHE A 93 -6.88 5.66 -3.17
C PHE A 93 -7.85 6.33 -2.21
N PHE A 94 -7.83 7.65 -2.18
CA PHE A 94 -8.78 8.48 -1.45
C PHE A 94 -9.40 9.47 -2.42
N ALA A 95 -10.72 9.49 -2.52
CA ALA A 95 -11.45 10.40 -3.39
C ALA A 95 -12.59 11.08 -2.64
N THR A 96 -12.72 12.38 -2.84
CA THR A 96 -13.92 13.17 -2.52
C THR A 96 -14.56 13.68 -3.81
N ALA A 97 -15.68 14.39 -3.68
CA ALA A 97 -16.37 15.00 -4.81
C ALA A 97 -15.53 16.00 -5.64
N SER A 98 -14.39 16.46 -5.13
CA SER A 98 -13.53 17.47 -5.77
C SER A 98 -12.06 17.05 -5.94
N ARG A 99 -11.55 16.13 -5.13
CA ARG A 99 -10.12 15.76 -5.14
C ARG A 99 -9.92 14.27 -4.94
N SER A 100 -8.97 13.72 -5.69
CA SER A 100 -8.40 12.40 -5.47
C SER A 100 -6.93 12.51 -5.04
N ILE A 101 -6.52 11.62 -4.13
CA ILE A 101 -5.17 11.44 -3.63
C ILE A 101 -4.86 9.95 -3.80
N VAL A 102 -3.81 9.64 -4.55
CA VAL A 102 -3.55 8.29 -5.03
C VAL A 102 -2.09 7.94 -4.76
N VAL A 103 -1.88 6.76 -4.17
CA VAL A 103 -0.63 6.00 -4.21
C VAL A 103 -0.93 4.66 -4.87
N LEU A 104 -0.29 4.37 -6.00
CA LEU A 104 -0.27 3.04 -6.63
C LEU A 104 1.18 2.64 -6.85
N ASP A 105 1.57 1.48 -6.34
CA ASP A 105 2.97 1.04 -6.42
C ASP A 105 3.12 -0.48 -6.26
N LEU A 106 4.29 -0.96 -6.68
CA LEU A 106 4.88 -2.22 -6.24
C LEU A 106 5.98 -1.85 -5.24
N ASN A 107 5.59 -1.59 -3.98
CA ASN A 107 6.53 -1.16 -2.95
C ASN A 107 7.64 -2.21 -2.81
N PRO A 108 8.93 -1.83 -2.98
CA PRO A 108 10.00 -2.80 -2.92
C PRO A 108 10.14 -3.35 -1.49
N LEU A 109 10.49 -4.63 -1.37
CA LEU A 109 10.77 -5.22 -0.07
C LEU A 109 11.99 -4.57 0.59
N TYR A 110 12.98 -4.17 -0.21
CA TYR A 110 14.17 -3.46 0.24
C TYR A 110 14.27 -2.04 -0.33
N ASP A 111 15.00 -1.17 0.35
CA ASP A 111 15.24 0.20 -0.10
C ASP A 111 16.07 0.21 -1.40
N VAL A 112 15.39 0.46 -2.52
CA VAL A 112 15.96 0.48 -3.87
C VAL A 112 16.84 1.69 -4.17
N THR A 113 16.91 2.67 -3.26
CA THR A 113 17.92 3.75 -3.36
C THR A 113 19.31 3.26 -2.96
N VAL A 114 19.38 2.16 -2.19
CA VAL A 114 20.63 1.53 -1.73
C VAL A 114 20.83 0.15 -2.37
N GLN A 115 19.79 -0.68 -2.40
CA GLN A 115 19.85 -2.09 -2.84
C GLN A 115 19.65 -2.21 -4.36
N ARG A 116 20.75 -1.98 -5.10
CA ARG A 116 20.73 -1.93 -6.58
C ARG A 116 20.37 -3.26 -7.23
N ASP A 117 20.81 -4.38 -6.68
CA ASP A 117 20.53 -5.71 -7.26
C ASP A 117 19.04 -6.04 -7.21
N TYR A 118 18.37 -5.73 -6.09
CA TYR A 118 16.92 -5.87 -5.96
C TYR A 118 16.16 -4.93 -6.90
N LYS A 119 16.63 -3.67 -7.01
CA LYS A 119 16.06 -2.70 -7.96
C LYS A 119 16.12 -3.23 -9.38
N GLU A 120 17.28 -3.73 -9.81
CA GLU A 120 17.51 -4.26 -11.15
C GLU A 120 16.64 -5.49 -11.42
N LYS A 121 16.57 -6.43 -10.46
CA LYS A 121 15.76 -7.65 -10.53
C LYS A 121 14.29 -7.34 -10.84
N TYR A 122 13.68 -6.39 -10.13
CA TYR A 122 12.23 -6.18 -10.19
C TYR A 122 11.78 -5.01 -11.04
N PHE A 123 12.53 -3.91 -11.11
CA PHE A 123 12.02 -2.65 -11.67
C PHE A 123 12.61 -2.28 -13.03
N LYS A 124 13.75 -2.88 -13.44
CA LYS A 124 14.36 -2.58 -14.75
C LYS A 124 13.38 -2.74 -15.91
N LYS A 125 12.67 -3.89 -15.95
CA LYS A 125 11.69 -4.20 -17.00
C LYS A 125 10.39 -3.42 -16.86
N LEU A 126 10.12 -2.85 -15.69
CA LEU A 126 8.89 -2.10 -15.39
C LEU A 126 9.01 -0.59 -15.65
N MET A 127 10.21 -0.08 -15.96
CA MET A 127 10.39 1.35 -16.23
C MET A 127 9.48 1.90 -17.34
N PRO A 128 9.24 1.21 -18.48
CA PRO A 128 8.28 1.69 -19.48
C PRO A 128 6.85 1.84 -18.94
N LEU A 129 6.42 0.93 -18.05
CA LEU A 129 5.12 1.01 -17.38
C LEU A 129 5.05 2.25 -16.47
N GLY A 130 6.10 2.47 -15.66
CA GLY A 130 6.19 3.65 -14.80
C GLY A 130 6.18 4.96 -15.58
N GLN A 131 6.90 5.04 -16.70
CA GLN A 131 6.93 6.22 -17.58
C GLN A 131 5.55 6.51 -18.18
N LYS A 132 4.89 5.50 -18.77
CA LYS A 132 3.54 5.61 -19.34
C LYS A 132 2.57 6.32 -18.39
N TYR A 133 2.57 5.92 -17.12
CA TYR A 133 1.64 6.48 -16.14
C TYR A 133 2.15 7.74 -15.43
N ALA A 134 3.46 7.98 -15.39
CA ALA A 134 4.01 9.25 -14.92
C ALA A 134 3.64 10.43 -15.86
N GLU A 135 3.47 10.18 -17.16
CA GLU A 135 2.96 11.16 -18.12
C GLU A 135 1.46 11.46 -17.90
N LEU A 136 0.67 10.44 -17.53
CA LEU A 136 -0.79 10.56 -17.35
C LEU A 136 -1.18 11.12 -15.97
N PHE A 137 -0.39 10.79 -14.95
CA PHE A 137 -0.57 11.16 -13.56
C PHE A 137 0.61 11.99 -13.06
N PRO A 138 0.50 13.34 -13.09
CA PRO A 138 1.58 14.20 -12.63
C PRO A 138 1.86 13.98 -11.14
N TRP A 139 3.11 14.21 -10.75
CA TRP A 139 3.56 14.07 -9.37
C TRP A 139 2.70 14.88 -8.39
N GLY A 140 2.31 14.27 -7.27
CA GLY A 140 1.38 14.84 -6.30
C GLY A 140 1.92 15.98 -5.44
N GLY A 141 3.16 16.44 -5.69
CA GLY A 141 3.88 17.43 -4.90
C GLY A 141 4.54 16.81 -3.65
N LYS A 142 4.88 17.64 -2.67
CA LYS A 142 5.67 17.21 -1.50
C LYS A 142 5.04 16.04 -0.74
N ILE A 143 5.87 15.06 -0.41
CA ILE A 143 5.51 13.86 0.35
C ILE A 143 6.39 13.70 1.59
N THR A 144 5.91 12.94 2.59
CA THR A 144 6.69 12.59 3.78
C THR A 144 7.99 11.92 3.39
N SER A 145 9.13 12.52 3.76
CA SER A 145 10.43 12.11 3.21
C SER A 145 10.79 10.66 3.54
N GLU A 146 10.46 10.21 4.75
CA GLU A 146 10.71 8.84 5.21
C GLU A 146 9.90 7.79 4.42
N SER A 147 8.81 8.18 3.75
CA SER A 147 8.03 7.28 2.89
C SER A 147 8.80 6.86 1.63
N MET A 148 9.80 7.62 1.21
CA MET A 148 10.61 7.30 0.02
C MET A 148 11.39 6.00 0.16
N LYS A 149 11.74 5.60 1.39
CA LYS A 149 12.39 4.32 1.69
C LYS A 149 11.55 3.10 1.25
N PHE A 150 10.26 3.29 1.01
CA PHE A 150 9.28 2.24 0.71
C PHE A 150 8.64 2.38 -0.68
N PHE A 151 9.04 3.38 -1.47
CA PHE A 151 8.49 3.56 -2.81
C PHE A 151 9.45 3.08 -3.89
N SER A 152 8.89 2.51 -4.94
CA SER A 152 9.65 2.08 -6.11
C SER A 152 9.86 3.23 -7.11
N PRO A 153 10.78 3.07 -8.09
CA PRO A 153 10.95 4.03 -9.18
C PRO A 153 9.72 4.19 -10.08
N ILE A 154 8.76 3.26 -10.02
CA ILE A 154 7.51 3.28 -10.80
C ILE A 154 6.31 3.76 -9.99
N VAL A 155 6.48 4.23 -8.75
CA VAL A 155 5.34 4.69 -7.93
C VAL A 155 4.53 5.77 -8.64
N ILE A 156 3.20 5.67 -8.55
CA ILE A 156 2.28 6.75 -8.87
C ILE A 156 1.86 7.39 -7.56
N TRP A 157 2.50 8.50 -7.20
CA TRP A 157 2.02 9.43 -6.19
C TRP A 157 1.45 10.65 -6.91
N THR A 158 0.12 10.83 -6.83
CA THR A 158 -0.56 11.91 -7.56
C THR A 158 -1.75 12.46 -6.79
N THR A 159 -2.08 13.73 -7.04
CA THR A 159 -3.34 14.32 -6.62
C THR A 159 -3.97 15.07 -7.78
N PHE A 160 -5.26 14.87 -8.02
CA PHE A 160 -5.97 15.46 -9.17
C PHE A 160 -7.43 15.74 -8.83
N SER A 161 -8.10 16.55 -9.67
CA SER A 161 -9.53 16.80 -9.54
C SER A 161 -10.33 15.55 -9.91
N THR A 162 -11.25 15.15 -9.04
CA THR A 162 -12.08 13.95 -9.26
C THR A 162 -12.95 14.12 -10.51
N SER A 163 -12.81 13.21 -11.46
CA SER A 163 -13.62 13.11 -12.68
C SER A 163 -13.76 11.65 -13.10
N ARG A 164 -14.73 11.35 -13.98
CA ARG A 164 -14.93 9.98 -14.51
C ARG A 164 -13.73 9.54 -15.34
N ASP A 165 -13.26 10.41 -16.23
CA ASP A 165 -12.11 10.13 -17.09
C ASP A 165 -10.86 9.80 -16.26
N LYS A 166 -10.54 10.62 -15.24
CA LYS A 166 -9.40 10.32 -14.34
C LYS A 166 -9.56 9.06 -13.52
N HIS A 167 -10.80 8.68 -13.19
CA HIS A 167 -11.06 7.42 -12.50
C HIS A 167 -10.90 6.21 -13.43
N ASP A 168 -11.23 6.34 -14.72
CA ASP A 168 -11.03 5.28 -15.71
C ASP A 168 -9.55 5.16 -16.13
N ASP A 169 -8.82 6.28 -16.21
CA ASP A 169 -7.35 6.30 -16.30
C ASP A 169 -6.72 5.56 -15.10
N LEU A 170 -7.22 5.82 -13.88
CA LEU A 170 -6.70 5.20 -12.65
C LEU A 170 -6.99 3.70 -12.63
N TYR A 171 -8.16 3.29 -13.12
CA TYR A 171 -8.50 1.88 -13.29
C TYR A 171 -7.54 1.20 -14.27
N SER A 172 -7.22 1.84 -15.39
CA SER A 172 -6.25 1.33 -16.36
C SER A 172 -4.86 1.17 -15.74
N ALA A 173 -4.41 2.16 -14.96
CA ALA A 173 -3.15 2.08 -14.21
C ALA A 173 -3.14 0.92 -13.21
N PHE A 174 -4.20 0.78 -12.42
CA PHE A 174 -4.32 -0.32 -11.48
C PHE A 174 -4.27 -1.69 -12.18
N VAL A 175 -5.00 -1.85 -13.28
CA VAL A 175 -5.01 -3.09 -14.08
C VAL A 175 -3.61 -3.44 -14.56
N ASP A 176 -2.89 -2.49 -15.17
CA ASP A 176 -1.55 -2.74 -15.70
C ASP A 176 -0.53 -3.04 -14.59
N TYR A 177 -0.55 -2.28 -13.48
CA TYR A 177 0.34 -2.52 -12.34
C TYR A 177 0.06 -3.86 -11.68
N TYR A 178 -1.22 -4.23 -11.54
CA TYR A 178 -1.58 -5.49 -10.91
C TYR A 178 -1.21 -6.69 -11.78
N LYS A 179 -1.41 -6.60 -13.11
CA LYS A 179 -0.93 -7.62 -14.05
C LYS A 179 0.59 -7.78 -14.00
N ALA A 180 1.33 -6.68 -13.97
CA ALA A 180 2.78 -6.72 -13.82
C ALA A 180 3.20 -7.39 -12.50
N TRP A 181 2.52 -7.10 -11.38
CA TRP A 181 2.79 -7.78 -10.11
C TRP A 181 2.48 -9.28 -10.16
N LEU A 182 1.38 -9.67 -10.80
CA LEU A 182 1.05 -11.09 -11.00
C LEU A 182 2.10 -11.80 -11.87
N GLU A 183 2.64 -11.14 -12.90
CA GLU A 183 3.74 -11.68 -13.73
C GLU A 183 5.00 -11.91 -12.90
N LEU A 184 5.36 -10.96 -12.03
CA LEU A 184 6.44 -11.16 -11.06
C LEU A 184 6.16 -12.35 -10.14
N MET A 185 4.92 -12.51 -9.67
CA MET A 185 4.53 -13.62 -8.79
C MET A 185 4.67 -14.98 -9.50
N ASP A 186 4.34 -15.06 -10.78
CA ASP A 186 4.51 -16.30 -11.57
C ASP A 186 6.01 -16.64 -11.72
N GLU A 187 6.84 -15.64 -11.99
CA GLU A 187 8.31 -15.78 -12.13
C GLU A 187 9.03 -15.99 -10.79
N ALA A 188 8.38 -15.71 -9.65
CA ALA A 188 9.01 -15.79 -8.34
C ALA A 188 9.43 -17.22 -7.98
N VAL A 189 10.72 -17.37 -7.67
CA VAL A 189 11.32 -18.61 -7.19
C VAL A 189 11.32 -18.60 -5.67
N GLU A 190 10.94 -19.72 -5.06
CA GLU A 190 10.99 -19.93 -3.62
C GLU A 190 12.45 -19.89 -3.12
N GLU A 191 12.72 -19.01 -2.17
CA GLU A 191 13.97 -18.97 -1.43
C GLU A 191 14.03 -20.13 -0.43
N LYS A 192 15.18 -20.77 -0.34
CA LYS A 192 15.43 -21.91 0.55
C LYS A 192 16.51 -21.63 1.59
N ASP A 193 17.30 -20.57 1.39
CA ASP A 193 18.29 -20.13 2.36
C ASP A 193 17.60 -19.45 3.56
N VAL A 194 17.69 -20.08 4.73
CA VAL A 194 17.01 -19.63 5.96
C VAL A 194 17.42 -18.20 6.34
N PRO A 195 18.72 -17.82 6.38
CA PRO A 195 19.13 -16.44 6.58
C PRO A 195 18.43 -15.44 5.63
N GLN A 196 18.36 -15.75 4.34
CA GLN A 196 17.69 -14.89 3.37
C GLN A 196 16.17 -14.79 3.63
N ILE A 197 15.49 -15.89 3.93
CA ILE A 197 14.05 -15.89 4.30
C ILE A 197 13.82 -15.02 5.55
N LEU A 198 14.68 -15.13 6.56
CA LEU A 198 14.60 -14.30 7.76
C LEU A 198 14.80 -12.81 7.45
N HIS A 199 15.70 -12.49 6.52
CA HIS A 199 15.91 -11.13 6.06
C HIS A 199 14.70 -10.58 5.29
N ASN A 200 14.08 -11.38 4.41
CA ASN A 200 12.84 -11.04 3.71
C ASN A 200 11.71 -10.74 4.71
N ARG A 201 11.57 -11.62 5.71
CA ARG A 201 10.58 -11.47 6.79
C ARG A 201 10.79 -10.20 7.60
N GLU A 202 12.03 -9.89 7.97
CA GLU A 202 12.37 -8.67 8.71
C GLU A 202 12.07 -7.42 7.89
N ALA A 203 12.40 -7.42 6.59
CA ALA A 203 12.11 -6.30 5.71
C ALA A 203 10.60 -6.05 5.57
N GLN A 204 9.80 -7.13 5.44
CA GLN A 204 8.35 -7.02 5.43
C GLN A 204 7.82 -6.51 6.78
N HIS A 205 8.33 -7.04 7.89
CA HIS A 205 7.96 -6.59 9.23
C HIS A 205 8.26 -5.09 9.45
N LYS A 206 9.43 -4.61 9.01
CA LYS A 206 9.79 -3.18 9.04
C LYS A 206 8.80 -2.31 8.27
N TYR A 207 8.38 -2.74 7.08
CA TYR A 207 7.36 -2.05 6.28
C TYR A 207 6.02 -1.98 7.02
N LEU A 208 5.55 -3.12 7.55
CA LEU A 208 4.28 -3.19 8.29
C LEU A 208 4.31 -2.31 9.54
N THR A 209 5.41 -2.33 10.30
CA THR A 209 5.63 -1.50 11.48
C THR A 209 5.60 -0.01 11.14
N TRP A 210 6.25 0.40 10.04
CA TRP A 210 6.18 1.78 9.56
C TRP A 210 4.74 2.20 9.26
N ARG A 211 4.03 1.40 8.45
CA ARG A 211 2.66 1.70 8.04
C ARG A 211 1.70 1.71 9.23
N ALA A 212 1.76 0.71 10.10
CA ALA A 212 0.87 0.63 11.27
C ALA A 212 0.98 1.85 12.20
N GLU A 213 2.16 2.46 12.29
CA GLU A 213 2.39 3.64 13.14
C GLU A 213 2.12 4.97 12.42
N LYS A 214 2.48 5.08 11.12
CA LYS A 214 2.53 6.38 10.40
C LYS A 214 1.55 6.52 9.23
N ASP A 215 0.69 5.53 8.99
CA ASP A 215 -0.25 5.55 7.86
C ASP A 215 -1.17 6.79 7.90
N PRO A 216 -1.28 7.53 6.77
CA PRO A 216 -2.03 8.78 6.73
C PRO A 216 -3.55 8.60 6.87
N GLY A 217 -4.08 7.40 6.64
CA GLY A 217 -5.49 7.06 6.74
C GLY A 217 -5.99 6.80 8.17
N TYR A 218 -5.09 6.58 9.13
CA TYR A 218 -5.47 6.27 10.52
C TYR A 218 -6.43 7.30 11.17
N PRO A 219 -6.21 8.64 11.04
CA PRO A 219 -7.14 9.62 11.60
C PRO A 219 -8.56 9.52 11.04
N LEU A 220 -8.70 9.16 9.76
CA LEU A 220 -9.99 8.92 9.14
C LEU A 220 -10.66 7.69 9.76
N LEU A 221 -9.95 6.56 9.86
CA LEU A 221 -10.48 5.35 10.50
C LEU A 221 -10.93 5.63 11.93
N LYS A 222 -10.11 6.32 12.73
CA LYS A 222 -10.46 6.72 14.10
C LYS A 222 -11.75 7.53 14.16
N LYS A 223 -11.97 8.44 13.20
CA LYS A 223 -13.22 9.22 13.08
C LYS A 223 -14.42 8.33 12.70
N LEU A 224 -14.24 7.37 11.80
CA LEU A 224 -15.33 6.54 11.28
C LEU A 224 -15.79 5.47 12.27
N VAL A 225 -14.85 4.78 12.92
CA VAL A 225 -15.15 3.56 13.72
C VAL A 225 -14.74 3.68 15.19
N GLY A 226 -14.15 4.80 15.60
CA GLY A 226 -13.62 5.00 16.95
C GLY A 226 -12.20 4.45 17.12
N GLU A 227 -11.54 4.85 18.21
CA GLU A 227 -10.11 4.59 18.40
C GLU A 227 -9.76 3.11 18.55
N SER A 228 -10.50 2.39 19.41
CA SER A 228 -10.21 0.98 19.69
C SER A 228 -10.28 0.12 18.43
N LEU A 229 -11.39 0.24 17.68
CA LEU A 229 -11.58 -0.51 16.45
C LEU A 229 -10.66 -0.04 15.32
N ALA A 230 -10.33 1.26 15.23
CA ALA A 230 -9.34 1.73 14.27
C ALA A 230 -7.96 1.11 14.53
N LYS A 231 -7.52 1.02 15.79
CA LYS A 231 -6.26 0.34 16.16
C LYS A 231 -6.30 -1.14 15.81
N ASP A 232 -7.38 -1.84 16.13
CA ASP A 232 -7.56 -3.26 15.80
C ASP A 232 -7.54 -3.49 14.28
N LEU A 233 -8.22 -2.64 13.49
CA LEU A 233 -8.19 -2.69 12.03
C LEU A 233 -6.80 -2.46 11.45
N VAL A 234 -6.06 -1.49 11.97
CA VAL A 234 -4.71 -1.18 11.46
C VAL A 234 -3.77 -2.35 11.71
N ARG A 235 -3.74 -2.87 12.95
CA ARG A 235 -2.76 -3.89 13.35
C ARG A 235 -3.13 -5.30 12.93
N ASN A 236 -4.41 -5.66 13.04
CA ASN A 236 -4.88 -7.04 12.84
C ASN A 236 -5.58 -7.26 11.49
N PHE A 237 -5.65 -6.24 10.62
CA PHE A 237 -6.19 -6.36 9.27
C PHE A 237 -5.32 -5.69 8.20
N LEU A 238 -5.15 -4.37 8.24
CA LEU A 238 -4.45 -3.63 7.18
C LEU A 238 -2.95 -3.98 7.12
N PHE A 239 -2.34 -4.13 8.29
CA PHE A 239 -0.93 -4.45 8.46
C PHE A 239 -0.75 -5.67 9.38
N GLU A 240 -1.66 -6.63 9.25
CA GLU A 240 -1.52 -7.95 9.89
C GLU A 240 -0.14 -8.54 9.50
N GLY A 241 0.56 -9.03 10.51
CA GLY A 241 1.99 -9.36 10.45
C GLY A 241 2.85 -8.47 11.35
N VAL A 242 2.40 -7.27 11.71
CA VAL A 242 3.17 -6.33 12.57
C VAL A 242 3.45 -6.88 13.98
N ASP A 243 2.60 -7.77 14.48
CA ASP A 243 2.74 -8.38 15.81
C ASP A 243 3.24 -9.84 15.75
N THR A 244 3.42 -10.41 14.55
CA THR A 244 3.68 -11.85 14.35
C THR A 244 4.92 -12.16 13.51
N LEU A 245 5.35 -11.28 12.61
CA LEU A 245 6.52 -11.51 11.76
C LEU A 245 7.86 -11.18 12.44
N GLY A 246 7.83 -10.41 13.53
CA GLY A 246 9.03 -10.04 14.27
C GLY A 246 8.71 -9.42 15.63
N THR A 247 9.76 -9.10 16.39
CA THR A 247 9.66 -8.53 17.74
C THR A 247 10.19 -7.09 17.84
N ASN A 248 10.87 -6.60 16.81
CA ASN A 248 11.41 -5.24 16.76
C ASN A 248 10.27 -4.22 16.80
N THR A 249 10.37 -3.26 17.71
CA THR A 249 9.42 -2.16 17.84
C THR A 249 9.62 -1.10 16.74
N PHE A 250 8.69 -0.15 16.64
CA PHE A 250 8.85 1.00 15.74
C PHE A 250 10.15 1.77 16.00
N LEU A 251 10.56 1.95 17.27
CA LEU A 251 11.77 2.69 17.62
C LEU A 251 13.06 1.89 17.43
N ASP A 252 12.97 0.57 17.27
CA ASP A 252 14.13 -0.25 16.90
C ASP A 252 14.47 -0.05 15.40
N TYR A 253 13.44 0.07 14.56
CA TYR A 253 13.63 0.34 13.13
C TYR A 253 13.82 1.82 12.78
N PHE A 254 13.19 2.72 13.54
CA PHE A 254 13.16 4.17 13.28
C PHE A 254 13.52 4.96 14.55
N PRO A 255 14.76 4.81 15.06
CA PRO A 255 15.19 5.45 16.29
C PRO A 255 15.13 6.98 16.23
N GLU A 256 15.14 7.59 15.04
CA GLU A 256 14.99 9.03 14.83
C GLU A 256 13.65 9.60 15.34
N TYR A 257 12.65 8.75 15.61
CA TYR A 257 11.37 9.14 16.19
C TYR A 257 11.32 9.04 17.73
N ARG A 258 12.41 8.69 18.40
CA ARG A 258 12.41 8.56 19.87
C ARG A 258 12.31 9.94 20.53
N CYS A 259 11.29 10.12 21.38
CA CYS A 259 11.18 11.27 22.26
C CYS A 259 12.06 11.10 23.51
N GLU A 260 12.31 12.19 24.23
CA GLU A 260 13.08 12.17 25.49
C GLU A 260 12.44 11.27 26.57
N ASP A 261 11.12 11.15 26.57
CA ASP A 261 10.36 10.25 27.47
C ASP A 261 10.40 8.77 27.06
N GLY A 262 11.13 8.44 25.99
CA GLY A 262 11.23 7.09 25.43
C GLY A 262 10.05 6.69 24.51
N GLY A 263 9.04 7.54 24.36
CA GLY A 263 7.89 7.32 23.49
C GLY A 263 8.17 7.60 22.01
N VAL A 264 7.19 7.28 21.17
CA VAL A 264 7.22 7.58 19.72
C VAL A 264 6.75 9.01 19.47
N ASN A 265 7.55 9.78 18.72
CA ASN A 265 7.20 11.14 18.31
C ASN A 265 5.95 11.12 17.44
N GLN A 266 4.96 11.93 17.80
CA GLN A 266 3.66 11.99 17.13
C GLN A 266 3.71 12.67 15.75
N LYS A 267 4.81 13.33 15.40
CA LYS A 267 5.01 13.83 14.04
C LYS A 267 4.94 12.66 13.05
N ARG A 268 4.34 12.92 11.88
CA ARG A 268 4.38 11.96 10.76
C ARG A 268 5.79 11.84 10.18
N SER A 269 6.51 12.96 10.14
CA SER A 269 7.82 13.07 9.52
C SER A 269 8.73 13.87 10.45
N MET A 270 9.92 13.33 10.70
CA MET A 270 10.99 14.00 11.44
C MET A 270 11.77 14.94 10.52
N ILE A 271 11.93 14.56 9.24
CA ILE A 271 12.60 15.36 8.21
C ILE A 271 11.67 16.47 7.68
N GLY A 272 10.38 16.17 7.57
CA GLY A 272 9.39 17.01 6.91
C GLY A 272 8.99 16.48 5.53
N LYS A 273 8.14 17.24 4.84
CA LYS A 273 7.74 16.92 3.46
C LYS A 273 8.72 17.53 2.46
N SER A 274 9.27 16.71 1.57
CA SER A 274 10.19 17.07 0.49
C SER A 274 9.71 16.48 -0.85
N TYR A 275 10.55 16.51 -1.89
CA TYR A 275 10.24 15.97 -3.21
C TYR A 275 9.06 16.69 -3.87
N GLU A 276 9.23 17.99 -4.12
CA GLU A 276 8.22 18.78 -4.87
C GLU A 276 8.04 18.24 -6.29
N THR A 277 9.11 17.66 -6.84
CA THR A 277 9.11 16.97 -8.14
C THR A 277 9.37 15.47 -7.95
N ARG A 278 9.10 14.68 -8.99
CA ARG A 278 9.34 13.23 -8.98
C ARG A 278 10.84 12.97 -8.75
N PRO A 279 11.22 12.23 -7.69
CA PRO A 279 12.63 12.05 -7.32
C PRO A 279 13.32 10.88 -8.03
N TRP A 280 12.74 10.38 -9.13
CA TRP A 280 13.36 9.42 -10.03
C TRP A 280 13.35 9.97 -11.44
N ASP A 281 14.47 9.79 -12.15
CA ASP A 281 14.56 10.09 -13.57
C ASP A 281 13.82 9.05 -14.43
N ALA A 282 13.83 9.25 -15.76
CA ALA A 282 13.19 8.32 -16.69
C ALA A 282 13.79 6.90 -16.62
N LYS A 283 15.05 6.74 -16.20
CA LYS A 283 15.70 5.42 -16.05
C LYS A 283 15.43 4.80 -14.67
N GLY A 284 14.72 5.51 -13.80
CA GLY A 284 14.43 5.09 -12.44
C GLY A 284 15.59 5.33 -11.48
N GLU A 285 16.59 6.13 -11.85
CA GLU A 285 17.66 6.54 -10.93
C GLU A 285 17.17 7.62 -9.98
N PHE A 286 17.49 7.46 -8.70
CA PHE A 286 17.05 8.39 -7.66
C PHE A 286 17.88 9.69 -7.74
N THR A 287 17.19 10.83 -7.87
CA THR A 287 17.81 12.14 -8.08
C THR A 287 17.73 13.05 -6.85
N GLY A 288 17.03 12.63 -5.79
CA GLY A 288 17.03 13.31 -4.49
C GLY A 288 16.29 14.66 -4.46
N GLY A 289 15.26 14.83 -5.31
CA GLY A 289 14.56 16.10 -5.55
C GLY A 289 13.81 16.75 -4.38
#